data_AF-A0A6L7QJ45-F1
#
_entry.id   AF-A0A6L7QJ45-F1
#
_cell.length_a   1.000
_cell.length_b   1.000
_cell.length_c   1.000
_cell.angle_alpha   90.00
_cell.angle_beta   90.00
_cell.angle_gamma   90.00
#
_symmetry.space_group_name_H-M   'P 1'
#
loop_
_entity.id
_entity.type
_entity.pdbx_description
1 polymer ?
#
loop_
_entity_poly.entity_id
_entity_poly.type
_entity_poly.pdbx_seq_one_letter_code
_entity_poly.pdbx_strand_id
1 'polypeptide(L)'
;MRNFAAVYTKEMRSYFVSPVAYVIAGVFLFLSGYLFRNILMQFNLWCLQFGQRAQMGMGGMPALNLNEMVITQFFAVMDFIWLLVIPMLTMRLFAEEKKSGTIELLMTSPLRTIEVMLGKFFACFSLYGIIVSLTLIYFLILEVYGSPDWGPIFSGYLGYLFLGATFIS
;
A
#
# COMPACT_ATOMS: atom_id res chain seq x y z
N MET A 1 -18.76 6.60 22.56
CA MET A 1 -18.19 6.80 21.20
C MET A 1 -17.35 8.07 21.04
N ARG A 2 -17.54 9.15 21.83
CA ARG A 2 -16.69 10.36 21.76
C ARG A 2 -15.20 10.09 22.03
N ASN A 3 -14.90 9.14 22.90
CA ASN A 3 -13.54 8.75 23.27
C ASN A 3 -12.77 8.09 22.11
N PHE A 4 -13.41 7.19 21.37
CA PHE A 4 -12.83 6.57 20.18
C PHE A 4 -12.41 7.61 19.12
N ALA A 5 -13.31 8.53 18.77
CA ALA A 5 -13.03 9.57 17.79
C ALA A 5 -11.92 10.53 18.24
N ALA A 6 -11.83 10.80 19.56
CA ALA A 6 -10.75 11.60 20.13
C ALA A 6 -9.39 10.91 20.00
N VAL A 7 -9.31 9.60 20.29
CA VAL A 7 -8.07 8.81 20.11
C VAL A 7 -7.69 8.78 18.63
N TYR A 8 -8.63 8.44 17.73
CA TYR A 8 -8.39 8.42 16.29
C TYR A 8 -7.81 9.74 15.76
N THR A 9 -8.45 10.87 16.10
CA THR A 9 -8.04 12.19 15.62
C THR A 9 -6.67 12.59 16.18
N LYS A 10 -6.40 12.25 17.44
CA LYS A 10 -5.09 12.46 18.08
C LYS A 10 -3.99 11.68 17.34
N GLU A 11 -4.21 10.40 17.07
CA GLU A 11 -3.23 9.54 16.40
C GLU A 11 -2.99 9.98 14.95
N MET A 12 -4.06 10.27 14.20
CA MET A 12 -3.95 10.84 12.86
C MET A 12 -3.11 12.11 12.84
N ARG A 13 -3.37 13.04 13.76
CA ARG A 13 -2.59 14.27 13.86
C ARG A 13 -1.13 13.99 14.22
N SER A 14 -0.87 13.02 15.10
CA SER A 14 0.50 12.60 15.46
C SER A 14 1.28 12.09 14.23
N TYR A 15 0.61 11.34 13.35
CA TYR A 15 1.24 10.86 12.12
C TYR A 15 1.58 12.00 11.15
N PHE A 16 0.65 12.91 10.88
CA PHE A 16 0.86 14.03 9.95
C PHE A 16 1.74 15.15 10.51
N VAL A 17 1.96 15.22 11.83
CA VAL A 17 2.92 16.18 12.41
C VAL A 17 4.33 15.60 12.42
N SER A 18 4.48 14.28 12.38
CA SER A 18 5.79 13.64 12.41
C SER A 18 6.40 13.48 11.01
N PRO A 19 7.65 13.90 10.80
CA PRO A 19 8.33 13.78 9.51
C PRO A 19 8.49 12.33 9.05
N VAL A 20 8.47 11.37 9.98
CA VAL A 20 8.68 9.95 9.69
C VAL A 20 7.59 9.37 8.79
N ALA A 21 6.33 9.78 8.96
CA ALA A 21 5.24 9.27 8.13
C ALA A 21 5.41 9.67 6.65
N TYR A 22 5.86 10.90 6.41
CA TYR A 22 6.17 11.39 5.07
C TYR A 22 7.39 10.70 4.46
N VAL A 23 8.42 10.43 5.26
CA VAL A 23 9.59 9.67 4.80
C VAL A 23 9.18 8.25 4.41
N ILE A 24 8.40 7.56 5.23
CA ILE A 24 7.91 6.20 4.92
C ILE A 24 7.06 6.22 3.64
N ALA A 25 6.10 7.15 3.54
CA ALA A 25 5.27 7.28 2.35
C ALA A 25 6.10 7.60 1.10
N GLY A 26 7.06 8.52 1.20
CA GLY A 26 7.95 8.90 0.11
C GLY A 26 8.85 7.75 -0.36
N VAL A 27 9.48 7.02 0.58
CA VAL A 27 10.30 5.85 0.26
C VAL A 27 9.44 4.74 -0.34
N PHE A 28 8.25 4.49 0.21
CA PHE A 28 7.31 3.51 -0.32
C PHE A 28 6.88 3.85 -1.74
N LEU A 29 6.50 5.11 -2.01
CA LEU A 29 6.12 5.56 -3.35
C LEU A 29 7.30 5.49 -4.32
N PHE A 30 8.49 5.92 -3.90
CA PHE A 30 9.68 5.82 -4.74
C PHE A 30 10.01 4.37 -5.10
N LEU A 31 10.02 3.48 -4.12
CA LEU A 31 10.34 2.06 -4.31
C LEU A 31 9.26 1.37 -5.17
N SER A 32 7.98 1.59 -4.87
CA SER A 32 6.86 1.05 -5.66
C SER A 32 6.86 1.55 -7.10
N GLY A 33 7.10 2.85 -7.31
CA GLY A 33 7.20 3.44 -8.65
C GLY A 33 8.40 2.92 -9.44
N TYR A 34 9.55 2.73 -8.78
CA TYR A 34 10.72 2.11 -9.40
C TYR A 34 10.42 0.68 -9.84
N LEU A 35 9.80 -0.14 -8.99
CA LEU A 35 9.45 -1.52 -9.33
C LEU A 35 8.38 -1.58 -10.43
N PHE A 36 7.38 -0.70 -10.39
CA PHE A 36 6.38 -0.58 -11.44
C PHE A 36 7.02 -0.25 -12.81
N ARG A 37 7.95 0.71 -12.85
CA ARG A 37 8.73 1.02 -14.06
C ARG A 37 9.50 -0.21 -14.57
N ASN A 38 10.09 -1.01 -13.67
CA ASN A 38 10.79 -2.24 -14.07
C ASN A 38 9.82 -3.28 -14.65
N ILE A 39 8.65 -3.48 -14.05
CA ILE A 39 7.61 -4.39 -14.57
C ILE A 39 7.16 -3.96 -15.97
N LEU A 40 6.92 -2.66 -16.18
CA LEU A 40 6.55 -2.13 -17.50
C LEU A 40 7.64 -2.29 -18.55
N MET A 41 8.91 -2.08 -18.19
CA MET A 41 10.02 -2.34 -19.11
C MET A 41 10.11 -3.81 -19.49
N GLN A 42 9.93 -4.73 -18.54
CA GLN A 42 9.92 -6.16 -18.82
C GLN A 42 8.78 -6.56 -19.75
N PHE A 43 7.58 -6.02 -19.51
CA PHE A 43 6.44 -6.22 -20.41
C PHE A 43 6.74 -5.69 -21.83
N ASN A 44 7.33 -4.49 -21.96
CA ASN A 44 7.69 -3.93 -23.25
C ASN A 44 8.73 -4.79 -24.00
N LEU A 45 9.74 -5.30 -23.29
CA LEU A 45 10.75 -6.20 -23.85
C LEU A 45 10.14 -7.52 -24.33
N TRP A 46 9.18 -8.07 -23.58
CA TRP A 46 8.43 -9.25 -24.01
C TRP A 46 7.63 -8.97 -25.28
N CYS A 47 6.89 -7.86 -25.34
CA CYS A 47 6.16 -7.46 -26.55
C CYS A 47 7.07 -7.36 -27.77
N LEU A 48 8.27 -6.78 -27.64
CA LEU A 48 9.25 -6.68 -28.72
C LEU A 48 9.80 -8.04 -29.15
N GLN A 49 10.12 -8.92 -28.21
CA GLN A 49 10.65 -10.25 -28.50
C GLN A 49 9.61 -11.16 -29.19
N PHE A 50 8.35 -11.10 -28.75
CA PHE A 50 7.26 -11.86 -29.37
C PHE A 50 6.86 -11.29 -30.74
N GLY A 51 6.91 -9.97 -30.92
CA GLY A 51 6.73 -9.35 -32.24
C GLY A 51 7.77 -9.81 -33.27
N GLN A 52 9.04 -9.94 -32.86
CA GLN A 52 10.10 -10.44 -33.73
C GLN A 52 9.97 -11.94 -34.03
N ARG A 53 9.56 -12.76 -33.05
CA ARG A 53 9.33 -14.20 -33.25
C ARG A 53 8.16 -14.49 -34.19
N ALA A 54 7.08 -13.70 -34.11
CA ALA A 54 5.95 -13.79 -35.03
C ALA A 54 6.36 -13.44 -36.47
N GLN A 55 7.27 -12.48 -36.67
CA GLN A 55 7.79 -12.13 -37.99
C GLN A 55 8.71 -13.21 -38.59
N MET A 56 9.42 -13.99 -37.77
CA MET A 56 10.29 -15.08 -38.24
C MET A 56 9.55 -16.41 -38.50
N GLY A 57 8.20 -16.43 -38.46
CA GLY A 57 7.40 -17.63 -38.74
C GLY A 57 7.57 -18.78 -37.74
N MET A 58 8.30 -18.56 -36.64
CA MET A 58 8.58 -19.54 -35.59
C MET A 58 7.94 -19.11 -34.26
N GLY A 59 6.63 -19.34 -34.14
CA GLY A 59 5.89 -19.26 -32.87
C GLY A 59 4.64 -18.41 -32.93
N GLY A 60 3.55 -18.93 -32.35
CA GLY A 60 2.32 -18.17 -32.13
C GLY A 60 2.52 -17.04 -31.13
N MET A 61 1.81 -15.93 -31.30
CA MET A 61 1.73 -14.89 -30.27
C MET A 61 1.06 -15.48 -29.02
N PRO A 62 1.73 -15.56 -27.87
CA PRO A 62 1.00 -15.72 -26.62
C PRO A 62 0.06 -14.53 -26.47
N ALA A 63 -1.13 -14.76 -25.90
CA ALA A 63 -2.04 -13.68 -25.55
C ALA A 63 -1.36 -12.84 -24.46
N LEU A 64 -0.61 -11.81 -24.85
CA LEU A 64 0.04 -10.88 -23.95
C LEU A 64 -1.04 -10.04 -23.29
N ASN A 65 -1.55 -10.54 -22.17
CA ASN A 65 -2.53 -9.85 -21.37
C ASN A 65 -1.80 -8.89 -20.43
N LEU A 66 -1.97 -7.60 -20.66
CA LEU A 66 -1.39 -6.55 -19.83
C LEU A 66 -1.80 -6.74 -18.36
N ASN A 67 -3.04 -7.18 -18.13
CA ASN A 67 -3.57 -7.40 -16.80
C ASN A 67 -2.77 -8.45 -16.02
N GLU A 68 -2.62 -9.64 -16.59
CA GLU A 68 -1.92 -10.75 -15.92
C GLU A 68 -0.44 -10.47 -15.71
N MET A 69 0.21 -9.84 -16.67
CA MET A 69 1.66 -9.64 -16.64
C MET A 69 2.09 -8.42 -15.84
N VAL A 70 1.29 -7.35 -15.83
CA VAL A 70 1.65 -6.09 -15.15
C VAL A 70 0.92 -5.97 -13.82
N ILE A 71 -0.40 -6.17 -13.81
CA ILE A 71 -1.25 -5.86 -12.65
C ILE A 71 -1.05 -6.91 -11.56
N THR A 72 -1.16 -8.19 -11.90
CA THR A 72 -0.92 -9.29 -10.95
C THR A 72 0.51 -9.25 -10.41
N GLN A 73 1.50 -8.99 -11.26
CA GLN A 73 2.89 -8.91 -10.84
C GLN A 73 3.17 -7.69 -9.94
N PHE A 74 2.55 -6.55 -10.24
CA PHE A 74 2.64 -5.37 -9.40
C PHE A 74 2.11 -5.65 -7.98
N PHE A 75 0.92 -6.26 -7.89
CA PHE A 75 0.37 -6.66 -6.60
C PHE A 75 1.25 -7.69 -5.89
N ALA A 76 1.80 -8.71 -6.56
CA ALA A 76 2.69 -9.67 -5.89
C ALA A 76 3.95 -9.01 -5.28
N VAL A 77 4.55 -8.05 -5.98
CA VAL A 77 5.71 -7.30 -5.49
C VAL A 77 5.33 -6.36 -4.35
N MET A 78 4.14 -5.78 -4.41
CA MET A 78 3.67 -4.87 -3.38
C MET A 78 3.42 -5.57 -2.05
N ASP A 79 3.09 -6.87 -2.05
CA ASP A 79 2.80 -7.65 -0.83
C ASP A 79 4.06 -7.76 0.02
N PHE A 80 5.18 -8.00 -0.66
CA PHE A 80 6.50 -8.06 -0.05
C PHE A 80 6.91 -6.72 0.57
N ILE A 81 6.61 -5.59 -0.09
CA ILE A 81 6.92 -4.26 0.45
C ILE A 81 6.08 -3.98 1.70
N TRP A 82 4.78 -4.31 1.67
CA TRP A 82 3.90 -4.07 2.80
C TRP A 82 4.22 -4.93 4.00
N LEU A 83 4.71 -6.15 3.80
CA LEU A 83 5.23 -7.00 4.87
C LEU A 83 6.32 -6.30 5.68
N LEU A 84 7.13 -5.44 5.04
CA LEU A 84 8.17 -4.66 5.71
C LEU A 84 7.67 -3.30 6.24
N VAL A 85 6.76 -2.64 5.52
CA VAL A 85 6.27 -1.29 5.89
C VAL A 85 5.27 -1.31 7.04
N ILE A 86 4.38 -2.30 7.11
CA ILE A 86 3.34 -2.33 8.15
C ILE A 86 3.94 -2.48 9.56
N PRO A 87 4.90 -3.39 9.83
CA PRO A 87 5.57 -3.44 11.13
C PRO A 87 6.19 -2.10 11.53
N MET A 88 6.75 -1.34 10.58
CA MET A 88 7.30 -0.02 10.87
C MET A 88 6.20 0.99 11.26
N LEU A 89 5.03 0.92 10.62
CA LEU A 89 3.88 1.79 10.95
C LEU A 89 3.23 1.42 12.30
N THR A 90 3.12 0.12 12.61
CA THR A 90 2.46 -0.39 13.82
C THR A 90 3.36 -0.30 15.06
N MET A 91 4.65 -0.66 14.96
CA MET A 91 5.57 -0.60 16.10
C MET A 91 5.72 0.82 16.64
N ARG A 92 5.62 1.84 15.76
CA ARG A 92 5.71 3.24 16.14
C ARG A 92 4.62 3.67 17.13
N LEU A 93 3.38 3.17 16.97
CA LEU A 93 2.24 3.54 17.82
C LEU A 93 2.48 3.23 19.30
N PHE A 94 3.10 2.08 19.58
CA PHE A 94 3.36 1.64 20.95
C PHE A 94 4.76 2.04 21.44
N ALA A 95 5.76 2.06 20.56
CA ALA A 95 7.11 2.47 20.91
C ALA A 95 7.20 3.96 21.25
N GLU A 96 6.49 4.84 20.54
CA GLU A 96 6.47 6.27 20.86
C GLU A 96 5.78 6.54 22.20
N GLU A 97 4.70 5.83 22.53
CA GLU A 97 4.01 5.97 23.83
C GLU A 97 4.83 5.42 24.99
N LYS A 98 5.53 4.31 24.78
CA LYS A 98 6.45 3.74 25.79
C LYS A 98 7.66 4.64 26.01
N LYS A 99 8.20 5.25 24.95
CA LYS A 99 9.34 6.18 25.03
C LYS A 99 8.98 7.52 25.66
N SER A 100 7.76 8.00 25.45
CA SER A 100 7.29 9.30 25.95
C SER A 100 6.69 9.24 27.37
N GLY A 101 6.57 8.04 27.97
CA GLY A 101 5.94 7.86 29.28
C GLY A 101 4.42 8.05 29.28
N THR A 102 3.83 8.42 28.14
CA THR A 102 2.39 8.68 28.00
C THR A 102 1.53 7.42 28.18
N ILE A 103 2.15 6.24 28.13
CA ILE A 103 1.48 4.96 28.38
C ILE A 103 0.88 4.89 29.79
N GLU A 104 1.54 5.50 30.79
CA GLU A 104 1.07 5.51 32.18
C GLU A 104 -0.15 6.41 32.34
N LEU A 105 -0.18 7.55 31.64
CA LEU A 105 -1.34 8.43 31.56
C LEU A 105 -2.53 7.77 30.86
N LEU A 106 -2.29 6.97 29.81
CA LEU A 106 -3.33 6.21 29.13
C LEU A 106 -3.93 5.12 30.03
N MET A 107 -3.09 4.40 30.78
CA MET A 107 -3.56 3.35 31.70
C MET A 107 -4.26 3.90 32.95
N THR A 108 -3.99 5.14 33.34
CA THR A 108 -4.65 5.80 34.48
C THR A 108 -5.87 6.63 34.09
N SER A 109 -6.04 6.93 32.79
CA SER A 109 -7.22 7.59 32.27
C SER A 109 -8.45 6.66 32.25
N PRO A 110 -9.69 7.17 32.41
CA PRO A 110 -10.91 6.37 32.40
C PRO A 110 -11.33 5.99 30.96
N LEU A 111 -10.39 5.50 30.16
CA LEU A 111 -10.60 5.04 28.79
C LEU A 111 -10.68 3.52 28.78
N ARG A 112 -11.67 2.97 28.05
CA ARG A 112 -11.75 1.53 27.84
C ARG A 112 -10.62 1.11 26.90
N THR A 113 -9.89 0.05 27.26
CA THR A 113 -8.79 -0.50 26.43
C THR A 113 -9.22 -0.78 24.99
N ILE A 114 -10.45 -1.26 24.78
CA ILE A 114 -11.03 -1.52 23.46
C ILE A 114 -11.17 -0.22 22.63
N GLU A 115 -11.56 0.90 23.26
CA GLU A 115 -11.69 2.19 22.55
C GLU A 115 -10.31 2.70 22.08
N VAL A 116 -9.26 2.45 22.87
CA VAL A 116 -7.88 2.80 22.51
C VAL A 116 -7.35 1.90 21.39
N MET A 117 -7.55 0.58 21.49
CA MET A 117 -7.14 -0.39 20.48
C MET A 117 -7.80 -0.09 19.13
N LEU A 118 -9.12 0.10 19.11
CA LEU A 118 -9.84 0.45 17.88
C LEU A 118 -9.37 1.80 17.32
N GLY A 119 -9.18 2.81 18.18
CA GLY A 119 -8.72 4.13 17.74
C GLY A 119 -7.38 4.08 17.01
N LYS A 120 -6.41 3.33 17.57
CA LYS A 120 -5.08 3.14 16.96
C LYS A 120 -5.14 2.31 15.69
N PHE A 121 -5.93 1.24 15.66
CA PHE A 121 -6.15 0.42 14.47
C PHE A 121 -6.69 1.27 13.31
N PHE A 122 -7.79 2.00 13.53
CA PHE A 122 -8.40 2.84 12.49
C PHE A 122 -7.47 3.98 12.04
N ALA A 123 -6.68 4.55 12.94
CA ALA A 123 -5.66 5.54 12.58
C ALA A 123 -4.63 4.92 11.63
N CYS A 124 -4.00 3.81 12.01
CA CYS A 124 -3.03 3.12 11.15
C CYS A 124 -3.64 2.67 9.82
N PHE A 125 -4.85 2.10 9.85
CA PHE A 125 -5.59 1.66 8.67
C PHE A 125 -5.89 2.80 7.70
N SER A 126 -6.29 3.97 8.20
CA SER A 126 -6.54 5.13 7.35
C SER A 126 -5.25 5.69 6.73
N LEU A 127 -4.13 5.72 7.46
CA LEU A 127 -2.83 6.11 6.91
C LEU A 127 -2.38 5.13 5.82
N TYR A 128 -2.49 3.83 6.09
CA TYR A 128 -2.26 2.77 5.11
C TYR A 128 -3.10 3.00 3.86
N GLY A 129 -4.42 3.22 4.02
CA GLY A 129 -5.33 3.48 2.91
C GLY A 129 -4.95 4.72 2.10
N ILE A 130 -4.49 5.79 2.74
CA ILE A 130 -4.00 6.99 2.04
C ILE A 130 -2.76 6.65 1.20
N ILE A 131 -1.77 5.96 1.78
CA ILE A 131 -0.56 5.56 1.04
C ILE A 131 -0.89 4.64 -0.13
N VAL A 132 -1.78 3.66 0.07
CA VAL A 132 -2.27 2.78 -1.01
C VAL A 132 -2.98 3.60 -2.08
N SER A 133 -3.84 4.55 -1.71
CA SER A 133 -4.57 5.36 -2.69
C SER A 133 -3.65 6.21 -3.58
N LEU A 134 -2.50 6.66 -3.05
CA LEU A 134 -1.52 7.39 -3.84
C LEU A 134 -0.91 6.55 -4.97
N THR A 135 -0.89 5.21 -4.83
CA THR A 135 -0.40 4.31 -5.90
C THR A 135 -1.35 4.24 -7.11
N LEU A 136 -2.59 4.72 -6.99
CA LEU A 136 -3.53 4.79 -8.12
C LEU A 136 -2.98 5.62 -9.28
N ILE A 137 -2.05 6.55 -8.99
CA ILE A 137 -1.39 7.35 -10.01
C ILE A 137 -0.66 6.49 -11.05
N TYR A 138 -0.17 5.30 -10.68
CA TYR A 138 0.50 4.38 -11.59
C TYR A 138 -0.46 3.78 -12.62
N PHE A 139 -1.68 3.45 -12.18
CA PHE A 139 -2.72 2.92 -13.06
C PHE A 139 -3.35 3.99 -13.95
N LEU A 140 -3.45 5.24 -13.47
CA LEU A 140 -3.83 6.37 -14.31
C LEU A 140 -2.83 6.59 -15.45
N ILE A 141 -1.52 6.44 -15.19
CA ILE A 141 -0.50 6.48 -16.25
C ILE A 141 -0.72 5.32 -17.22
N LEU A 142 -1.00 4.12 -16.71
CA LEU A 142 -1.22 2.93 -17.52
C LEU A 142 -2.44 3.06 -18.46
N GLU A 143 -3.49 3.74 -18.01
CA GLU A 143 -4.70 4.02 -18.81
C GLU A 143 -4.40 4.78 -20.09
N VAL A 144 -3.49 5.76 -20.03
CA VAL A 144 -3.11 6.58 -21.19
C VAL A 144 -2.38 5.75 -22.26
N TYR A 145 -1.66 4.69 -21.87
CA TYR A 145 -0.76 3.97 -22.78
C TYR A 145 -1.19 2.55 -23.16
N GLY A 146 -2.08 1.90 -22.40
CA GLY A 146 -2.30 0.44 -22.54
C GLY A 146 -3.74 -0.06 -22.40
N SER A 147 -4.73 0.81 -22.20
CA SER A 147 -6.15 0.43 -21.99
C SER A 147 -6.33 -0.75 -21.02
N PRO A 148 -5.89 -0.63 -19.75
CA PRO A 148 -6.00 -1.69 -18.76
C PRO A 148 -7.46 -1.90 -18.35
N ASP A 149 -7.80 -3.16 -18.01
CA ASP A 149 -9.11 -3.48 -17.45
C ASP A 149 -9.17 -3.05 -15.98
N TRP A 150 -10.15 -2.20 -15.67
CA TRP A 150 -10.41 -1.66 -14.35
C TRP A 150 -10.93 -2.71 -13.36
N GLY A 151 -11.58 -3.78 -13.81
CA GLY A 151 -12.15 -4.82 -12.94
C GLY A 151 -11.10 -5.42 -11.99
N PRO A 152 -10.01 -6.00 -12.52
CA PRO A 152 -8.95 -6.58 -11.69
C PRO A 152 -8.19 -5.55 -10.84
N ILE A 153 -8.10 -4.29 -11.30
CA ILE A 153 -7.47 -3.20 -10.53
C ILE A 153 -8.28 -2.94 -9.26
N PHE A 154 -9.60 -2.71 -9.39
CA PHE A 154 -10.46 -2.44 -8.24
C PHE A 154 -10.50 -3.63 -7.28
N SER A 155 -10.63 -4.86 -7.78
CA SER A 155 -10.61 -6.05 -6.92
C SER A 155 -9.26 -6.23 -6.23
N GLY A 156 -8.16 -5.93 -6.91
CA GLY A 156 -6.81 -5.96 -6.34
C GLY A 156 -6.64 -4.96 -5.21
N TYR A 157 -7.06 -3.71 -5.40
CA TYR A 157 -7.02 -2.67 -4.37
C TYR A 157 -7.89 -2.99 -3.15
N LEU A 158 -9.07 -3.55 -3.38
CA LEU A 158 -9.98 -3.96 -2.31
C LEU A 158 -9.39 -5.14 -1.50
N GLY A 159 -8.81 -6.12 -2.18
CA GLY A 159 -8.06 -7.20 -1.55
C GLY A 159 -6.87 -6.69 -0.74
N TYR A 160 -6.14 -5.71 -1.29
CA TYR A 160 -5.03 -5.04 -0.62
C TYR A 160 -5.42 -4.32 0.65
N LEU A 161 -6.53 -3.57 0.62
CA LEU A 161 -7.07 -2.92 1.81
C LEU A 161 -7.34 -3.93 2.92
N PHE A 162 -7.93 -5.08 2.60
CA PHE A 162 -8.18 -6.12 3.61
C PHE A 162 -6.90 -6.83 4.07
N LEU A 163 -5.96 -7.13 3.17
CA LEU A 163 -4.67 -7.69 3.53
C LEU A 163 -3.91 -6.75 4.48
N GLY A 164 -3.90 -5.45 4.18
CA GLY A 164 -3.35 -4.43 5.07
C GLY A 164 -4.02 -4.42 6.44
N ALA A 165 -5.36 -4.56 6.50
CA ALA A 165 -6.08 -4.68 7.76
C ALA A 165 -5.61 -5.89 8.60
N THR A 166 -5.34 -7.04 7.97
CA THR A 166 -4.85 -8.25 8.67
C THR A 166 -3.42 -8.12 9.17
N PHE A 167 -2.58 -7.35 8.48
CA PHE A 167 -1.20 -7.11 8.92
C PHE A 167 -1.12 -6.03 10.02
N ILE A 168 -2.13 -5.16 10.13
CA ILE A 168 -2.20 -4.10 11.14
C ILE A 168 -2.78 -4.62 12.48
N SER A 169 -3.67 -5.62 12.43
CA SER A 169 -4.27 -6.25 13.63
C SER A 169 -3.27 -7.09 14.40
#